data_AF-A0A1B1BFW5-F1
#
_entry.id   AF-A0A1B1BFW5-F1
#
_cell.length_a   1.000
_cell.length_b   1.000
_cell.length_c   1.000
_cell.angle_alpha   90.00
_cell.angle_beta   90.00
_cell.angle_gamma   90.00
#
_symmetry.space_group_name_H-M   'P 1'
#
loop_
_entity.id
_entity.type
_entity.pdbx_description
1 polymer ?
#
loop_
_entity_poly.entity_id
_entity_poly.type
_entity_poly.pdbx_seq_one_letter_code
_entity_poly.pdbx_strand_id
1 'polypeptide(L)'
;MANMLNSVPPVVIARFGHRRAKPRVISVYDPKQGWTDDYRRRLVTWELVEELRAAGFTLVEAKWRRTMRQLNLFLIPVPDDFPTRRSNASTR
;
A
#
# COMPACT_ATOMS: atom_id res chain seq x y z
N MET A 1 -4.79 21.54 -1.24
CA MET A 1 -3.60 20.77 -0.80
C MET A 1 -3.79 19.32 -1.23
N ALA A 2 -2.83 18.71 -1.93
CA ALA A 2 -2.95 17.32 -2.32
C ALA A 2 -2.97 16.45 -1.06
N ASN A 3 -4.02 15.65 -0.87
CA ASN A 3 -4.13 14.75 0.26
C ASN A 3 -3.00 13.71 0.18
N MET A 4 -2.01 13.82 1.06
CA MET A 4 -0.84 12.93 1.10
C MET A 4 -1.26 11.46 1.15
N LEU A 5 -2.37 11.15 1.84
CA LEU A 5 -2.97 9.81 1.95
C LEU A 5 -3.24 9.14 0.59
N ASN A 6 -3.66 9.95 -0.39
CA ASN A 6 -4.02 9.50 -1.74
C ASN A 6 -2.81 9.47 -2.71
N SER A 7 -1.61 9.76 -2.21
CA SER A 7 -0.39 9.77 -3.00
C SER A 7 0.36 8.44 -2.90
N VAL A 8 1.09 8.09 -3.97
CA VAL A 8 1.95 6.90 -4.00
C VAL A 8 3.19 7.14 -3.12
N PRO A 9 3.57 6.23 -2.21
CA PRO A 9 4.77 6.38 -1.40
C PRO A 9 6.04 6.55 -2.24
N PRO A 10 6.97 7.46 -1.91
CA PRO A 10 8.20 7.67 -2.68
C PRO A 10 9.05 6.41 -2.83
N VAL A 11 9.12 5.57 -1.79
CA VAL A 11 9.81 4.27 -1.85
C VAL A 11 9.19 3.33 -2.87
N VAL A 12 7.86 3.34 -3.01
CA VAL A 12 7.15 2.57 -4.02
C VAL A 12 7.47 3.12 -5.40
N ILE A 13 7.43 4.45 -5.59
CA ILE A 13 7.84 5.09 -6.86
C ILE A 13 9.27 4.68 -7.25
N ALA A 14 10.21 4.69 -6.29
CA ALA A 14 11.60 4.30 -6.51
C ALA A 14 11.74 2.84 -6.98
N ARG A 15 10.95 1.90 -6.43
CA ARG A 15 10.94 0.48 -6.86
C ARG A 15 10.51 0.28 -8.32
N PHE A 16 9.74 1.22 -8.88
CA PHE A 16 9.34 1.21 -10.29
C PHE A 16 10.26 2.06 -11.18
N GLY A 17 11.25 2.76 -10.60
CA GLY A 17 12.29 3.48 -11.34
C GLY A 17 11.80 4.71 -12.11
N HIS A 18 10.62 5.26 -11.79
CA HIS A 18 10.06 6.38 -12.55
C HIS A 18 9.24 7.33 -11.69
N ARG A 19 9.57 8.63 -11.72
CA ARG A 19 8.99 9.69 -10.86
C ARG A 19 7.45 9.82 -10.93
N ARG A 20 6.85 9.40 -12.05
CA ARG A 20 5.39 9.41 -12.28
C ARG A 20 4.75 8.03 -12.20
N ALA A 21 5.42 7.05 -11.57
CA ALA A 21 4.86 5.72 -11.40
C ALA A 21 3.52 5.79 -10.66
N LYS A 22 2.52 5.08 -11.19
CA LYS A 22 1.20 4.91 -10.56
C LYS A 22 0.86 3.42 -10.47
N PRO A 23 1.57 2.66 -9.60
CA PRO A 23 1.40 1.22 -9.52
C PRO A 23 0.04 0.85 -8.96
N ARG A 24 -0.59 -0.15 -9.58
CA ARG A 24 -1.87 -0.71 -9.13
C ARG A 24 -1.70 -2.14 -8.67
N VAL A 25 -2.43 -2.51 -7.62
CA VAL A 25 -2.44 -3.86 -7.07
C VAL A 25 -2.92 -4.87 -8.11
N ILE A 26 -2.23 -6.01 -8.17
CA ILE A 26 -2.64 -7.21 -8.89
C ILE A 26 -3.17 -8.23 -7.89
N SER A 27 -2.39 -8.48 -6.84
CA SER A 27 -2.71 -9.40 -5.75
C SER A 27 -2.04 -8.95 -4.45
N VAL A 28 -2.56 -9.44 -3.35
CA VAL A 28 -2.04 -9.23 -1.99
C VAL A 28 -1.74 -10.59 -1.37
N TYR A 29 -0.73 -10.66 -0.49
CA TYR A 29 -0.36 -11.90 0.18
C TYR A 29 -0.78 -11.86 1.66
N ASP A 30 -1.67 -12.77 2.04
CA ASP A 30 -2.01 -13.09 3.43
C ASP A 30 -1.17 -14.33 3.85
N PRO A 31 -0.35 -14.26 4.91
CA PRO A 31 0.39 -15.41 5.42
C PRO A 31 -0.45 -16.65 5.72
N LYS A 32 -1.75 -16.48 5.99
CA LYS A 32 -2.68 -17.58 6.33
C LYS A 32 -3.34 -18.21 5.10
N GLN A 33 -3.53 -17.45 4.02
CA GLN A 33 -4.34 -17.86 2.86
C GLN A 33 -3.56 -17.89 1.54
N GLY A 34 -2.37 -17.29 1.50
CA GLY A 34 -1.58 -17.11 0.30
C GLY A 34 -1.97 -15.86 -0.48
N TRP A 35 -1.86 -15.93 -1.80
CA TRP A 35 -2.19 -14.80 -2.68
C TRP A 35 -3.70 -14.71 -2.93
N THR A 36 -4.27 -13.52 -2.73
CA THR A 36 -5.66 -13.20 -3.09
C THR A 36 -5.68 -12.01 -4.06
N ASP A 37 -6.77 -11.86 -4.82
CA ASP A 37 -6.99 -10.71 -5.70
C ASP A 37 -7.83 -9.61 -5.04
N ASP A 38 -7.90 -9.62 -3.72
CA ASP A 38 -8.45 -8.52 -2.95
C ASP A 38 -7.70 -7.23 -3.29
N TYR A 39 -8.40 -6.09 -3.26
CA TYR A 39 -7.83 -4.77 -3.55
C TYR A 39 -7.29 -4.59 -4.98
N ARG A 40 -7.52 -5.56 -5.89
CA ARG A 40 -7.05 -5.49 -7.28
C ARG A 40 -7.44 -4.18 -7.95
N ARG A 41 -6.52 -3.67 -8.78
CA ARG A 41 -6.58 -2.38 -9.49
C ARG A 41 -6.55 -1.14 -8.60
N ARG A 42 -6.60 -1.23 -7.27
CA ARG A 42 -6.40 -0.06 -6.40
C ARG A 42 -4.97 0.48 -6.55
N LEU A 43 -4.81 1.79 -6.48
CA LEU A 43 -3.51 2.45 -6.55
C LEU A 43 -2.77 2.21 -5.24
N VAL A 44 -1.47 1.90 -5.29
CA VAL A 44 -0.64 1.70 -4.08
C VAL A 44 -0.34 3.06 -3.45
N THR A 45 -1.32 3.61 -2.73
CA THR A 45 -1.23 4.85 -1.96
C THR A 45 -0.79 4.57 -0.54
N TRP A 46 -0.44 5.62 0.20
CA TRP A 46 -0.16 5.49 1.63
C TRP A 46 -1.35 4.92 2.42
N GLU A 47 -2.56 5.42 2.15
CA GLU A 47 -3.78 4.91 2.80
C GLU A 47 -3.95 3.41 2.56
N LEU A 48 -3.76 2.96 1.31
CA LEU A 48 -3.88 1.54 0.99
C LEU A 48 -2.80 0.70 1.68
N VAL A 49 -1.56 1.19 1.79
CA VAL A 49 -0.49 0.46 2.48
C VAL A 49 -0.86 0.22 3.95
N GLU A 50 -1.40 1.23 4.63
CA GLU A 50 -1.86 1.10 6.01
C GLU A 50 -3.10 0.21 6.16
N GLU A 51 -4.08 0.34 5.25
CA GLU A 51 -5.25 -0.53 5.19
C GLU A 51 -4.85 -2.00 5.05
N LEU A 52 -3.91 -2.30 4.14
CA LEU A 52 -3.43 -3.67 3.92
C LEU A 52 -2.66 -4.23 5.13
N ARG A 53 -1.82 -3.41 5.76
CA ARG A 53 -1.12 -3.81 7.00
C ARG A 53 -2.09 -4.08 8.14
N ALA A 54 -3.06 -3.20 8.34
CA ALA A 54 -4.09 -3.35 9.36
C ALA A 54 -4.95 -4.61 9.13
N ALA A 55 -5.18 -4.98 7.88
CA ALA A 55 -5.85 -6.21 7.49
C ALA A 55 -4.96 -7.48 7.59
N GLY A 56 -3.67 -7.34 7.88
CA GLY A 56 -2.73 -8.46 8.10
C GLY A 56 -1.98 -8.94 6.85
N PHE A 57 -2.12 -8.26 5.71
CA PHE A 57 -1.34 -8.57 4.51
C PHE A 57 0.13 -8.17 4.68
N THR A 58 1.04 -8.90 4.03
CA THR A 58 2.50 -8.67 4.19
C THR A 58 3.20 -8.31 2.89
N LEU A 59 2.69 -8.79 1.75
CA LEU A 59 3.18 -8.45 0.42
C LEU A 59 2.07 -7.92 -0.48
N VAL A 60 2.46 -7.09 -1.43
CA VAL A 60 1.64 -6.66 -2.56
C VAL A 60 2.37 -6.99 -3.84
N GLU A 61 1.70 -7.61 -4.81
CA GLU A 61 2.13 -7.57 -6.18
C GLU A 61 1.46 -6.39 -6.88
N ALA A 62 2.26 -5.48 -7.42
CA ALA A 62 1.77 -4.30 -8.10
C ALA A 62 2.36 -4.16 -9.50
N LYS A 63 1.59 -3.53 -10.39
CA LYS A 63 1.98 -3.28 -11.77
C LYS A 63 1.81 -1.82 -12.16
N TRP A 64 2.77 -1.34 -12.93
CA TRP A 64 2.66 -0.08 -13.66
C TRP A 64 3.20 -0.27 -15.07
N ARG A 65 2.37 0.02 -16.08
CA ARG A 65 2.65 -0.24 -17.51
C ARG A 65 3.05 -1.71 -17.73
N ARG A 66 4.29 -1.98 -18.12
CA ARG A 66 4.83 -3.33 -18.38
C ARG A 66 5.64 -3.90 -17.21
N THR A 67 5.83 -3.13 -16.12
CA THR A 67 6.65 -3.54 -14.99
C THR A 67 5.77 -4.05 -13.86
N MET A 68 6.08 -5.24 -13.37
CA MET A 68 5.50 -5.85 -12.17
C MET A 68 6.57 -5.89 -11.07
N ARG A 69 6.17 -5.60 -9.84
CA ARG A 69 7.04 -5.65 -8.65
C ARG A 69 6.26 -6.19 -7.46
N GLN A 70 6.91 -7.03 -6.69
CA GLN A 70 6.47 -7.37 -5.35
C GLN A 70 7.03 -6.35 -4.36
N LEU A 71 6.16 -5.89 -3.46
CA LEU A 71 6.43 -4.88 -2.46
C LEU A 71 6.19 -5.52 -1.09
N ASN A 72 7.20 -5.55 -0.23
CA ASN A 72 7.01 -5.89 1.17
C ASN A 72 6.41 -4.68 1.87
N LEU A 73 5.21 -4.85 2.43
CA LEU A 73 4.46 -3.74 3.03
C LEU A 73 5.23 -3.15 4.21
N PHE A 74 6.02 -3.91 4.97
CA PHE A 74 6.76 -3.42 6.14
C PHE A 74 8.05 -2.66 5.79
N LEU A 75 8.52 -2.74 4.55
CA LEU A 75 9.67 -1.95 4.07
C LEU A 75 9.27 -0.57 3.53
N ILE A 76 7.99 -0.22 3.63
CA ILE A 76 7.45 1.08 3.22
C ILE A 76 7.34 1.96 4.46
N PRO A 77 8.30 2.84 4.77
CA PRO A 77 8.26 3.63 6.00
C PRO A 77 7.06 4.56 5.97
N VAL A 78 6.20 4.52 6.97
CA VAL A 78 5.06 5.44 7.07
C VAL A 78 5.52 6.69 7.81
N PRO A 79 5.21 7.90 7.30
CA PRO A 79 5.59 9.15 7.95
C PRO A 79 5.04 9.23 9.38
N ASP A 80 5.77 9.83 10.31
CA ASP A 80 5.33 9.96 11.71
C ASP A 80 4.04 10.80 11.85
N ASP A 81 3.80 11.75 10.94
CA ASP A 81 2.58 12.58 10.89
C ASP A 81 1.39 11.86 10.22
N PHE A 82 1.49 10.56 9.94
CA PHE A 82 0.38 9.83 9.35
C PHE A 82 -0.73 9.69 10.38
N PRO A 83 -1.98 10.12 10.08
CA PRO A 83 -3.10 9.90 10.97
C PRO A 83 -3.33 8.39 11.02
N THR A 84 -2.72 7.74 12.01
CA THR A 84 -2.96 6.33 12.25
C THR A 84 -4.44 6.28 12.57
N ARG A 85 -5.21 5.57 11.75
CA ARG A 85 -6.63 5.33 11.99
C ARG A 85 -6.77 4.35 13.17
N ARG A 86 -6.13 4.67 14.32
CA ARG A 86 -6.42 4.04 15.61
C ARG A 86 -7.81 4.53 15.95
N SER A 87 -8.76 3.65 15.69
CA SER A 87 -10.13 3.73 16.13
C SER A 87 -10.21 4.36 17.52
N ASN A 88 -11.04 5.38 17.64
CA ASN A 88 -11.54 5.88 18.91
C ASN A 88 -12.37 4.76 19.54
N ALA A 89 -11.72 3.75 20.11
CA ALA A 89 -12.34 2.72 20.93
C ALA A 89 -12.14 3.13 22.40
N SER A 90 -12.88 4.16 22.82
CA SER A 90 -13.32 4.36 24.20
C SER A 90 -14.21 5.59 24.31
N THR A 91 -15.22 5.45 25.17
CA THR A 91 -16.33 6.38 25.52
C THR A 91 -17.49 6.25 24.53
N ARG A 92 -18.61 5.59 24.85
CA ARG A 92 -19.27 5.39 26.14
C ARG A 92 -20.25 4.22 26.05
#